data_AF-A0A350AGG7-F1
#
_entry.id   AF-A0A350AGG7-F1
#
_cell.length_a   1.000
_cell.length_b   1.000
_cell.length_c   1.000
_cell.angle_alpha   90.00
_cell.angle_beta   90.00
_cell.angle_gamma   90.00
#
_symmetry.space_group_name_H-M   'P 1'
#
loop_
_entity.id
_entity.type
_entity.pdbx_description
1 polymer ?
#
loop_
_entity_poly.entity_id
_entity_poly.type
_entity_poly.pdbx_seq_one_letter_code
_entity_poly.pdbx_strand_id
1 'polypeptide(L)'
;MAEEDDLIERDAPDAESEDDDRAYALEKRTVAAILAAVDEGDAAKLTELMEPLHQADIADLLEQLKAYDRRRLIELYGPEFDGEIL
;
A
#
# COMPACT_ATOMS: atom_id res chain seq x y z
N MET A 1 -9.66 -59.20 -14.51
CA MET A 1 -10.48 -58.05 -14.12
C MET A 1 -9.79 -57.41 -12.93
N ALA A 2 -8.89 -56.48 -13.24
CA ALA A 2 -8.28 -55.59 -12.27
C ALA A 2 -8.85 -54.22 -12.61
N GLU A 3 -9.67 -53.69 -11.73
CA GLU A 3 -10.08 -52.29 -11.79
C GLU A 3 -9.21 -51.61 -10.73
N GLU A 4 -8.08 -51.07 -11.19
CA GLU A 4 -7.21 -50.23 -10.38
C GLU A 4 -7.88 -48.86 -10.25
N ASP A 5 -8.24 -48.55 -9.02
CA ASP A 5 -8.76 -47.27 -8.54
C ASP A 5 -7.66 -46.22 -8.74
N ASP A 6 -7.74 -45.48 -9.84
CA ASP A 6 -6.84 -44.36 -10.17
C ASP A 6 -7.22 -43.16 -9.27
N LEU A 7 -6.75 -43.25 -8.03
CA LEU A 7 -6.86 -42.20 -7.03
C LEU A 7 -5.93 -41.05 -7.46
N ILE A 8 -6.54 -40.02 -8.03
CA ILE A 8 -5.90 -38.75 -8.38
C ILE A 8 -5.29 -38.13 -7.12
N GLU A 9 -4.00 -38.37 -6.86
CA GLU A 9 -3.18 -37.56 -5.95
C GLU A 9 -2.95 -36.18 -6.59
N ARG A 10 -3.93 -35.29 -6.43
CA ARG A 10 -3.70 -33.84 -6.50
C ARG A 10 -3.28 -33.36 -5.12
N ASP A 11 -2.05 -33.70 -4.74
CA ASP A 11 -1.38 -33.08 -3.60
C ASP A 11 -0.60 -31.86 -4.09
N ALA A 12 -1.23 -30.70 -3.94
CA ALA A 12 -0.62 -29.41 -3.64
C ALA A 12 -1.75 -28.37 -3.61
N PRO A 13 -2.36 -28.08 -2.44
CA PRO A 13 -2.97 -26.79 -2.27
C PRO A 13 -1.85 -25.74 -2.38
N ASP A 14 -1.96 -24.92 -3.42
CA ASP A 14 -1.31 -23.63 -3.60
C ASP A 14 -1.35 -22.87 -2.27
N ALA A 15 -0.24 -22.89 -1.53
CA ALA A 15 -0.14 -22.35 -0.18
C ALA A 15 1.00 -21.34 -0.09
N GLU A 16 1.20 -20.54 -1.14
CA GLU A 16 2.09 -19.38 -1.16
C GLU A 16 1.49 -18.39 -2.16
N SER A 17 0.48 -17.58 -1.84
CA SER A 17 0.71 -16.24 -1.27
C SER A 17 -0.64 -15.55 -0.96
N GLU A 18 -1.31 -15.90 0.13
CA GLU A 18 -2.45 -15.10 0.65
C GLU A 18 -1.98 -13.79 1.34
N ASP A 19 -0.67 -13.56 1.43
CA ASP A 19 -0.07 -12.32 1.95
C ASP A 19 -0.04 -11.17 0.91
N ASP A 20 -0.17 -11.47 -0.39
CA ASP A 20 -0.15 -10.43 -1.44
C ASP A 20 -1.48 -9.66 -1.50
N ASP A 21 -2.61 -10.30 -1.15
CA ASP A 21 -3.93 -9.65 -1.21
C ASP A 21 -4.17 -8.64 -0.06
N ARG A 22 -3.45 -8.74 1.06
CA ARG A 22 -3.50 -7.73 2.13
C ARG A 22 -2.56 -6.54 1.89
N ALA A 23 -1.62 -6.65 0.95
CA ALA A 23 -0.76 -5.55 0.55
C ALA A 23 -1.52 -4.47 -0.24
N TYR A 24 -2.71 -4.77 -0.78
CA TYR A 24 -3.48 -3.86 -1.63
C TYR A 24 -4.38 -2.86 -0.88
N ALA A 25 -4.49 -2.94 0.45
CA ALA A 25 -5.28 -1.98 1.21
C ALA A 25 -4.38 -1.24 2.19
N LEU A 26 -4.13 0.04 1.92
CA LEU A 26 -3.38 0.92 2.81
C LEU A 26 -3.89 0.80 4.25
N GLU A 27 -3.04 0.28 5.15
CA GLU A 27 -3.46 0.02 6.52
C GLU A 27 -3.88 1.31 7.22
N LYS A 28 -4.96 1.26 8.01
CA LYS A 28 -5.44 2.42 8.79
C LYS A 28 -4.36 3.03 9.70
N ARG A 29 -3.40 2.22 10.14
CA ARG A 29 -2.25 2.66 10.93
C ARG A 29 -1.30 3.53 10.10
N THR A 30 -1.02 3.13 8.87
CA THR A 30 -0.19 3.89 7.93
C THR A 30 -0.83 5.23 7.60
N VAL A 31 -2.13 5.26 7.31
CA VAL A 31 -2.89 6.51 7.09
C VAL A 31 -2.79 7.44 8.30
N ALA A 32 -2.97 6.90 9.51
CA ALA A 32 -2.88 7.70 10.74
C ALA A 32 -1.47 8.24 10.96
N ALA A 33 -0.42 7.46 10.68
CA ALA A 33 0.97 7.90 10.79
C ALA A 33 1.32 8.99 9.77
N ILE A 34 0.84 8.87 8.53
CA ILE A 34 1.01 9.88 7.49
C ILE A 34 0.33 11.20 7.90
N LEU A 35 -0.90 11.14 8.41
CA LEU A 35 -1.60 12.34 8.89
C LEU A 35 -0.89 12.99 10.08
N ALA A 36 -0.36 12.19 11.02
CA ALA A 36 0.43 12.71 12.13
C ALA A 36 1.69 13.43 11.63
N ALA A 37 2.42 12.87 10.66
CA ALA A 37 3.58 13.54 10.06
C ALA A 37 3.19 14.86 9.37
N VAL A 38 2.04 14.90 8.68
CA VAL A 38 1.49 16.12 8.08
C VAL A 38 1.08 17.17 9.13
N ASP A 39 0.54 16.72 10.26
CA ASP A 39 0.20 17.54 11.43
C ASP A 39 1.41 18.14 12.14
N GLU A 40 2.49 17.38 12.23
CA GLU A 40 3.73 17.82 12.85
C GLU A 40 4.63 18.63 11.89
N GLY A 41 4.35 18.57 10.58
CA GLY A 41 5.20 19.19 9.56
C GLY A 41 6.52 18.44 9.34
N ASP A 42 6.55 17.14 9.66
CA ASP A 42 7.73 16.29 9.53
C ASP A 42 7.81 15.68 8.12
N ALA A 43 8.44 16.43 7.21
CA ALA A 43 8.64 15.99 5.83
C ALA A 43 9.53 14.74 5.73
N ALA A 44 10.53 14.59 6.60
CA ALA A 44 11.41 13.41 6.58
C ALA A 44 10.61 12.15 6.93
N LYS A 45 9.79 12.23 7.98
CA LYS A 45 8.95 11.11 8.38
C LYS A 45 7.87 10.80 7.36
N LEU A 46 7.29 11.84 6.76
CA LEU A 46 6.33 11.66 5.67
C LEU A 46 6.97 10.91 4.50
N THR A 47 8.18 11.28 4.07
CA THR A 47 8.90 10.59 2.99
C THR A 47 9.18 9.12 3.32
N GLU A 48 9.67 8.80 4.52
CA GLU A 48 9.89 7.41 4.97
C GLU A 48 8.61 6.56 4.92
N LEU A 49 7.46 7.15 5.27
CA LEU A 49 6.18 6.45 5.28
C LEU A 49 5.60 6.27 3.88
N MET A 50 5.95 7.17 2.95
CA MET A 50 5.45 7.18 1.57
C MET A 50 6.34 6.37 0.61
N GLU A 51 7.64 6.24 0.88
CA GLU A 51 8.61 5.45 0.08
C GLU A 51 8.16 4.01 -0.23
N PRO A 52 7.62 3.22 0.72
CA PRO A 52 7.18 1.86 0.43
C PRO A 52 5.80 1.77 -0.24
N LEU A 53 5.09 2.89 -0.43
CA LEU A 53 3.73 2.88 -0.99
C LEU A 53 3.74 2.91 -2.52
N HIS A 54 2.83 2.18 -3.14
CA HIS A 54 2.65 2.26 -4.59
C HIS A 54 1.89 3.52 -4.98
N GLN A 55 2.03 3.94 -6.24
CA GLN A 55 1.29 5.08 -6.79
C GLN A 55 -0.23 4.93 -6.63
N ALA A 56 -0.75 3.69 -6.68
CA ALA A 56 -2.16 3.40 -6.46
C ALA A 56 -2.57 3.66 -4.99
N ASP A 57 -1.76 3.23 -4.01
CA ASP A 57 -2.04 3.46 -2.59
C ASP A 57 -2.03 4.95 -2.25
N ILE A 58 -1.12 5.71 -2.87
CA ILE A 58 -1.05 7.17 -2.72
C ILE A 58 -2.30 7.82 -3.34
N ALA A 59 -2.74 7.37 -4.51
CA ALA A 59 -3.97 7.88 -5.13
C ALA A 59 -5.20 7.61 -4.25
N ASP A 60 -5.33 6.39 -3.74
CA ASP A 60 -6.42 5.98 -2.85
C ASP A 60 -6.40 6.75 -1.53
N LEU A 61 -5.20 7.01 -0.97
CA LEU A 61 -5.03 7.88 0.18
C LEU A 61 -5.55 9.29 -0.11
N LEU A 62 -5.12 9.91 -1.20
CA LEU A 62 -5.51 11.27 -1.58
C LEU A 62 -7.03 11.38 -1.85
N GLU A 63 -7.66 10.32 -2.33
CA GLU A 63 -9.12 10.25 -2.52
C GLU A 63 -9.87 10.15 -1.18
N GLN A 64 -9.31 9.44 -0.20
CA GLN A 64 -9.90 9.31 1.15
C GLN A 64 -9.80 10.61 1.97
N LEU A 65 -8.78 11.44 1.72
CA LEU A 65 -8.54 12.67 2.48
C LEU A 65 -9.50 13.81 2.11
N LYS A 66 -9.79 14.66 3.10
CA LYS A 66 -10.52 15.92 2.85
C LYS A 66 -9.62 16.89 2.08
N ALA A 67 -10.24 17.82 1.36
CA ALA A 67 -9.52 18.78 0.51
C ALA A 67 -8.43 19.58 1.27
N TYR A 68 -8.64 19.84 2.56
CA TYR A 68 -7.66 20.51 3.42
C TYR A 68 -6.44 19.63 3.71
N ASP A 69 -6.64 18.41 4.20
CA ASP A 69 -5.55 17.49 4.54
C ASP A 69 -4.76 17.07 3.31
N ARG A 70 -5.45 16.84 2.18
CA ARG A 70 -4.82 16.56 0.90
C ARG A 70 -3.85 17.66 0.48
N ARG A 71 -4.26 18.92 0.63
CA ARG A 71 -3.42 20.07 0.27
C ARG A 71 -2.18 20.14 1.15
N ARG A 72 -2.33 19.93 2.45
CA ARG A 72 -1.21 19.93 3.40
C ARG A 72 -0.24 18.78 3.16
N LEU A 73 -0.76 17.60 2.84
CA LEU A 73 0.07 16.45 2.45
C LEU A 73 0.88 16.77 1.20
N ILE A 74 0.25 17.29 0.14
CA ILE A 74 0.95 17.66 -1.10
C ILE A 74 1.99 18.77 -0.85
N GLU A 75 1.66 19.78 -0.04
CA GLU A 75 2.57 20.88 0.28
C GLU A 75 3.79 20.41 1.11
N LEU A 76 3.59 19.46 2.04
CA LEU A 76 4.66 18.94 2.90
C LEU A 76 5.50 17.86 2.22
N TYR A 77 4.86 16.98 1.46
CA TYR A 77 5.54 16.00 0.61
C TYR A 77 6.35 16.71 -0.49
N GLY A 78 5.88 17.88 -0.91
CA GLY A 78 6.70 18.92 -1.51
C GLY A 78 6.66 19.02 -3.05
N PRO A 79 7.12 20.17 -3.59
CA PRO A 79 7.37 20.41 -5.01
C PRO A 79 8.73 19.84 -5.50
N GLU A 80 9.54 19.23 -4.63
CA GLU A 80 10.65 18.32 -4.99
C GLU A 80 10.12 16.91 -5.30
N PHE A 81 8.89 16.83 -5.80
CA PHE A 81 8.40 15.74 -6.64
C PHE A 81 9.23 15.74 -7.93
N ASP A 82 10.52 15.41 -7.80
CA ASP A 82 11.43 15.30 -8.94
C ASP A 82 10.86 14.17 -9.79
N GLY A 83 10.30 14.55 -10.94
CA GLY A 83 9.70 13.67 -11.93
C GLY A 83 10.70 12.75 -12.62
N GLU A 84 11.76 12.31 -11.91
CA GLU A 84 12.68 11.25 -12.32
C GLU A 84 12.16 9.85 -11.93
N ILE A 85 10.96 9.75 -11.35
CA ILE A 85 10.19 8.50 -11.31
C ILE A 85 9.07 8.59 -12.34
N LEU A 86 9.45 8.57 -13.63
CA LEU A 86 8.57 8.28 -14.77
C LEU A 86 9.25 7.28 -15.70
#